data_AF-A0A8A2HER1-F1
#
_entry.id   AF-A0A8A2HER1-F1
#
_cell.length_a   1.000
_cell.length_b   1.000
_cell.length_c   1.000
_cell.angle_alpha   90.00
_cell.angle_beta   90.00
_cell.angle_gamma   90.00
#
_symmetry.space_group_name_H-M   'P 1'
#
loop_
_entity.id
_entity.type
_entity.pdbx_description
1 polymer ?
#
loop_
_entity_poly.entity_id
_entity_poly.type
_entity_poly.pdbx_seq_one_letter_code
_entity_poly.pdbx_strand_id
1 'polypeptide(L)'
;TDILAAFRMTPQAGVPPEEAGAAVAAESSTGTWTTVWTDGLTSLDKYKGRCYDFEAVPGEEYQFIAYVAYPLDLFEEGSVTNLFTSIVGNVFGFKALRALRLEDLRIPPSYVKTFQGPPHGIEVERDKLNKYGRPFLGCTIKPKLGLSAKNYGRAVYEGLRGGLDFTKDDENVNSQ
;
A
#
# COMPACT_ATOMS: atom_id res chain seq x y z
N THR A 1 5.13 0.53 -19.20
CA THR A 1 5.11 1.62 -18.20
C THR A 1 4.45 1.10 -16.95
N ASP A 2 4.82 -0.13 -16.55
CA ASP A 2 3.92 -0.98 -15.79
C ASP A 2 4.05 -0.69 -14.31
N ILE A 3 2.95 -0.88 -13.58
CA ILE A 3 3.01 -1.10 -12.14
C ILE A 3 3.45 -2.55 -11.92
N LEU A 4 4.46 -2.76 -11.09
CA LEU A 4 4.90 -4.12 -10.74
C LEU A 4 4.56 -4.40 -9.29
N ALA A 5 4.10 -5.61 -9.00
CA ALA A 5 3.84 -6.08 -7.64
C ALA A 5 4.66 -7.32 -7.33
N ALA A 6 5.20 -7.38 -6.12
CA ALA A 6 5.80 -8.58 -5.55
C ALA A 6 4.85 -9.16 -4.51
N PHE A 7 4.35 -10.37 -4.77
CA PHE A 7 3.46 -11.08 -3.86
C PHE A 7 4.16 -12.27 -3.23
N ARG A 8 4.30 -12.27 -1.90
CA ARG A 8 4.62 -13.49 -1.16
C ARG A 8 3.36 -14.36 -1.10
N MET A 9 3.40 -15.48 -1.81
CA MET A 9 2.31 -16.44 -1.91
C MET A 9 2.65 -17.74 -1.20
N THR A 10 1.65 -18.31 -0.54
CA THR A 10 1.69 -19.67 0.00
C THR A 10 0.52 -20.43 -0.63
N PRO A 11 0.75 -21.20 -1.72
CA PRO A 11 -0.33 -21.96 -2.35
C PRO A 11 -0.86 -23.08 -1.43
N GLN A 12 -2.06 -23.58 -1.73
CA GLN A 12 -2.54 -24.84 -1.16
C GLN A 12 -1.70 -26.03 -1.63
N ALA A 13 -1.71 -27.11 -0.85
CA ALA A 13 -1.08 -28.36 -1.27
C ALA A 13 -1.70 -28.84 -2.59
N GLY A 14 -0.85 -29.18 -3.57
CA GLY A 14 -1.28 -29.61 -4.91
C GLY A 14 -1.60 -28.49 -5.88
N VAL A 15 -1.55 -27.22 -5.47
CA VAL A 15 -1.64 -26.07 -6.39
C VAL A 15 -0.22 -25.67 -6.82
N PRO A 16 0.10 -25.73 -8.13
CA PRO A 16 1.39 -25.27 -8.64
C PRO A 16 1.59 -23.77 -8.37
N PRO A 17 2.80 -23.33 -7.98
CA PRO A 17 3.08 -21.91 -7.73
C PRO A 17 2.85 -21.03 -8.97
N GLU A 18 3.11 -21.56 -10.17
CA GLU A 18 2.87 -20.88 -11.44
C GLU A 18 1.38 -20.56 -11.62
N GLU A 19 0.52 -21.53 -11.35
CA GLU A 19 -0.93 -21.40 -11.43
C GLU A 19 -1.45 -20.42 -10.36
N ALA A 20 -0.88 -20.48 -9.16
CA ALA A 20 -1.22 -19.56 -8.08
C ALA A 20 -0.87 -18.11 -8.46
N GLY A 21 0.32 -17.88 -9.02
CA GLY A 21 0.74 -16.57 -9.52
C GLY A 21 -0.10 -16.08 -10.71
N ALA A 22 -0.45 -16.98 -11.63
CA ALA A 22 -1.33 -16.67 -12.75
C ALA A 22 -2.75 -16.29 -12.29
N ALA A 23 -3.31 -17.00 -11.30
CA ALA A 23 -4.61 -16.70 -10.71
C ALA A 23 -4.61 -15.32 -10.02
N VAL A 24 -3.56 -15.00 -9.26
CA VAL A 24 -3.38 -13.65 -8.67
C VAL A 24 -3.36 -12.59 -9.78
N ALA A 25 -2.55 -12.78 -10.82
CA ALA A 25 -2.44 -11.82 -11.92
C ALA A 25 -3.76 -11.63 -12.68
N ALA A 26 -4.47 -12.71 -12.96
CA ALA A 26 -5.75 -12.68 -13.68
C ALA A 26 -6.82 -11.92 -12.89
N GLU A 27 -7.06 -12.28 -11.63
CA GLU A 27 -8.18 -11.78 -10.83
C GLU A 27 -7.88 -10.45 -10.12
N SER A 28 -6.66 -9.92 -10.28
CA SER A 28 -6.30 -8.53 -9.96
C SER A 28 -6.19 -7.65 -11.21
N SER A 29 -6.62 -8.14 -12.38
CA SER A 29 -6.65 -7.37 -13.63
C SER A 29 -7.97 -7.55 -14.39
N THR A 30 -8.11 -8.60 -15.20
CA THR A 30 -9.21 -8.76 -16.15
C THR A 30 -9.85 -10.16 -16.18
N GLY A 31 -9.28 -11.12 -15.47
CA GLY A 31 -9.71 -12.52 -15.53
C GLY A 31 -10.82 -12.88 -14.54
N THR A 32 -11.47 -14.01 -14.80
CA THR A 32 -12.40 -14.69 -13.89
C THR A 32 -12.26 -16.21 -14.03
N TRP A 33 -13.03 -16.99 -13.26
CA TRP A 33 -12.90 -18.45 -13.13
C TRP A 33 -13.29 -19.27 -14.38
N THR A 34 -13.87 -18.66 -15.40
CA THR A 34 -14.25 -19.33 -16.65
C THR A 34 -14.05 -18.39 -17.84
N THR A 35 -13.81 -18.94 -19.02
CA THR A 35 -13.65 -18.16 -20.25
C THR A 35 -14.92 -17.37 -20.57
N VAL A 36 -14.75 -16.11 -20.96
CA VAL A 36 -15.84 -15.24 -21.37
C VAL A 36 -15.63 -14.76 -22.80
N TRP A 37 -16.65 -14.87 -23.64
CA TRP A 37 -16.55 -14.48 -25.06
C TRP A 37 -16.28 -12.97 -25.23
N THR A 38 -16.63 -12.17 -24.23
CA THR A 38 -16.43 -10.72 -24.20
C THR A 38 -14.95 -10.33 -24.22
N ASP A 39 -14.04 -11.24 -23.89
CA ASP A 39 -12.60 -11.04 -24.07
C ASP A 39 -12.26 -10.69 -25.54
N GLY A 40 -13.00 -11.24 -26.50
CA GLY A 40 -12.85 -10.94 -27.93
C GLY A 40 -13.32 -9.55 -28.37
N LEU A 41 -13.97 -8.79 -27.47
CA LEU A 41 -14.37 -7.40 -27.72
C LEU A 41 -13.28 -6.39 -27.36
N THR A 42 -12.21 -6.83 -26.70
CA THR A 42 -11.08 -5.99 -26.26
C THR A 42 -9.76 -6.68 -26.60
N SER A 43 -8.64 -6.04 -26.28
CA SER A 43 -7.31 -6.62 -26.43
C SER A 43 -6.79 -7.09 -25.08
N LEU A 44 -6.95 -8.38 -24.76
CA LEU A 44 -6.39 -8.97 -23.55
C LEU A 44 -4.86 -8.78 -23.47
N ASP A 45 -4.16 -8.84 -24.60
CA ASP A 45 -2.71 -8.63 -24.63
C ASP A 45 -2.29 -7.23 -24.16
N LYS A 46 -3.18 -6.25 -24.28
CA LYS A 46 -2.98 -4.90 -23.77
C LYS A 46 -3.31 -4.79 -22.27
N TYR A 47 -4.38 -5.41 -21.81
CA TYR A 47 -4.95 -5.14 -20.48
C TYR A 47 -4.68 -6.20 -19.41
N LYS A 48 -4.28 -7.42 -19.78
CA LYS A 48 -4.06 -8.49 -18.81
C LYS A 48 -2.86 -8.21 -17.91
N GLY A 49 -3.06 -8.41 -16.60
CA GLY A 49 -1.97 -8.56 -15.65
C GLY A 49 -1.19 -9.83 -15.95
N ARG A 50 0.13 -9.81 -15.74
CA ARG A 50 1.02 -10.93 -16.12
C ARG A 50 1.94 -11.28 -14.97
N CYS A 51 1.80 -12.49 -14.43
CA CYS A 51 2.85 -13.10 -13.62
C CYS A 51 4.00 -13.44 -14.58
N TYR A 52 5.11 -12.71 -14.48
CA TYR A 52 6.23 -12.84 -15.43
C TYR A 52 7.41 -13.58 -14.85
N ASP A 53 7.48 -13.69 -13.53
CA ASP A 53 8.54 -14.40 -12.83
C ASP A 53 8.05 -14.85 -11.45
N PHE A 54 8.68 -15.89 -10.90
CA PHE A 54 8.50 -16.26 -9.51
C PHE A 54 9.75 -16.98 -8.98
N GLU A 55 10.01 -16.81 -7.69
CA GLU A 55 11.15 -17.43 -7.02
C GLU A 55 10.75 -18.02 -5.66
N ALA A 56 11.41 -19.10 -5.25
CA ALA A 56 11.22 -19.68 -3.94
C ALA A 56 11.78 -18.73 -2.86
N VAL A 57 11.07 -18.59 -1.75
CA VAL A 57 11.56 -17.81 -0.61
C VAL A 57 12.65 -18.62 0.12
N PRO A 58 13.86 -18.07 0.31
CA PRO A 58 14.92 -18.76 1.05
C PRO A 58 14.50 -19.12 2.48
N GLY A 59 14.69 -20.38 2.85
CA GLY A 59 14.38 -20.88 4.20
C GLY A 59 12.92 -21.27 4.44
N GLU A 60 12.04 -21.09 3.45
CA GLU A 60 10.63 -21.50 3.51
C GLU A 60 10.36 -22.66 2.55
N GLU A 61 9.63 -23.69 2.99
CA GLU A 61 9.44 -24.91 2.19
C GLU A 61 8.42 -24.75 1.06
N TYR A 62 7.40 -23.91 1.25
CA TYR A 62 6.28 -23.75 0.30
C TYR A 62 5.81 -22.30 0.18
N GLN A 63 6.77 -21.36 0.16
CA GLN A 63 6.50 -19.95 -0.11
C GLN A 63 7.29 -19.48 -1.33
N PHE A 64 6.67 -18.58 -2.08
CA PHE A 64 7.23 -18.02 -3.30
C PHE A 64 6.97 -16.53 -3.35
N ILE A 65 7.84 -15.78 -4.02
CA ILE A 65 7.53 -14.42 -4.47
C ILE A 65 7.08 -14.52 -5.93
N ALA A 66 5.84 -14.15 -6.22
CA ALA A 66 5.33 -13.97 -7.58
C ALA A 66 5.44 -12.50 -7.98
N TYR A 67 6.00 -12.26 -9.16
CA TYR A 67 6.13 -10.92 -9.71
C TYR A 67 5.08 -10.68 -10.80
N VAL A 68 4.19 -9.72 -10.56
CA VAL A 68 3.07 -9.39 -11.45
C VAL A 68 3.27 -8.02 -12.07
N ALA A 69 3.13 -7.92 -13.40
CA ALA A 69 3.14 -6.67 -14.15
C ALA A 69 1.73 -6.28 -14.58
N TYR A 70 1.34 -5.03 -14.27
CA TYR A 70 0.04 -4.44 -14.61
C TYR A 70 0.22 -3.29 -15.60
N PRO A 71 -0.49 -3.31 -16.75
CA PRO A 71 -0.53 -2.18 -17.66
C PRO A 71 -1.04 -0.91 -16.98
N LEU A 72 -0.41 0.23 -17.29
CA LEU A 72 -0.76 1.53 -16.68
C LEU A 72 -2.23 1.91 -16.88
N ASP A 73 -2.78 1.62 -18.06
CA ASP A 73 -4.14 1.98 -18.47
C ASP A 73 -5.24 1.32 -17.62
N LEU A 74 -4.91 0.36 -16.75
CA LEU A 74 -5.86 -0.21 -15.80
C LEU A 74 -6.19 0.73 -14.63
N PHE A 75 -5.36 1.75 -14.40
CA PHE A 75 -5.40 2.53 -13.17
C PHE A 75 -5.88 3.95 -13.42
N GLU A 76 -6.86 4.36 -12.62
CA GLU A 76 -7.33 5.73 -12.56
C GLU A 76 -6.22 6.66 -12.04
N GLU A 77 -6.00 7.76 -12.75
CA GLU A 77 -5.04 8.80 -12.40
C GLU A 77 -5.35 9.41 -11.02
N GLY A 78 -4.34 9.55 -10.17
CA GLY A 78 -4.50 10.17 -8.85
C GLY A 78 -5.29 9.35 -7.82
N SER A 79 -5.62 8.08 -8.08
CA SER A 79 -6.50 7.26 -7.25
C SER A 79 -5.80 6.07 -6.58
N VAL A 80 -5.32 6.26 -5.35
CA VAL A 80 -4.80 5.15 -4.52
C VAL A 80 -5.89 4.11 -4.26
N THR A 81 -7.14 4.55 -4.14
CA THR A 81 -8.30 3.68 -3.97
C THR A 81 -8.47 2.72 -5.14
N ASN A 82 -8.41 3.22 -6.38
CA ASN A 82 -8.54 2.36 -7.56
C ASN A 82 -7.35 1.39 -7.68
N LEU A 83 -6.12 1.86 -7.44
CA LEU A 83 -4.92 1.02 -7.42
C LEU A 83 -5.08 -0.19 -6.49
N PHE A 84 -5.51 0.03 -5.24
CA PHE A 84 -5.68 -1.04 -4.27
C PHE A 84 -6.93 -1.87 -4.49
N THR A 85 -7.99 -1.30 -5.06
CA THR A 85 -9.17 -2.08 -5.46
C THR A 85 -8.79 -3.17 -6.46
N SER A 86 -7.91 -2.87 -7.42
CA SER A 86 -7.42 -3.85 -8.39
C SER A 86 -6.42 -4.83 -7.76
N ILE A 87 -5.32 -4.32 -7.17
CA ILE A 87 -4.18 -5.15 -6.76
C ILE A 87 -4.48 -6.03 -5.54
N VAL A 88 -5.25 -5.53 -4.57
CA VAL A 88 -5.48 -6.22 -3.30
C VAL A 88 -6.97 -6.47 -2.99
N GLY A 89 -7.87 -6.23 -3.95
CA GLY A 89 -9.32 -6.32 -3.72
C GLY A 89 -9.80 -7.73 -3.36
N ASN A 90 -9.64 -8.69 -4.26
CA ASN A 90 -10.22 -10.03 -4.11
C ASN A 90 -9.20 -11.14 -3.84
N VAL A 91 -7.97 -10.99 -4.36
CA VAL A 91 -6.98 -12.08 -4.48
C VAL A 91 -6.52 -12.68 -3.15
N PHE A 92 -6.64 -11.93 -2.04
CA PHE A 92 -6.28 -12.40 -0.70
C PHE A 92 -7.27 -13.44 -0.13
N GLY A 93 -8.47 -13.53 -0.69
CA GLY A 93 -9.51 -14.50 -0.28
C GLY A 93 -9.53 -15.79 -1.08
N PHE A 94 -8.55 -16.02 -1.96
CA PHE A 94 -8.56 -17.14 -2.90
C PHE A 94 -8.39 -18.48 -2.19
N LYS A 95 -9.33 -19.40 -2.38
CA LYS A 95 -9.29 -20.74 -1.76
C LYS A 95 -8.05 -21.55 -2.16
N ALA A 96 -7.49 -21.29 -3.33
CA ALA A 96 -6.26 -21.91 -3.84
C ALA A 96 -4.98 -21.42 -3.14
N LEU A 97 -5.08 -20.36 -2.33
CA LEU A 97 -3.99 -19.80 -1.53
C LEU A 97 -4.27 -20.03 -0.04
N ARG A 98 -3.24 -20.43 0.71
CA ARG A 98 -3.27 -20.46 2.18
C ARG A 98 -2.98 -19.08 2.78
N ALA A 99 -2.08 -18.35 2.13
CA ALA A 99 -1.71 -16.99 2.51
C ALA A 99 -1.22 -16.22 1.27
N LEU A 100 -1.44 -14.91 1.30
CA LEU A 100 -0.93 -13.96 0.32
C LEU A 100 -0.52 -12.69 1.06
N ARG A 101 0.61 -12.10 0.66
CA ARG A 101 1.09 -10.82 1.15
C ARG A 101 1.64 -10.01 -0.02
N LEU A 102 1.18 -8.78 -0.18
CA LEU A 102 1.82 -7.80 -1.05
C LEU A 102 3.08 -7.29 -0.32
N GLU A 103 4.26 -7.56 -0.87
CA GLU A 103 5.54 -7.15 -0.29
C GLU A 103 5.97 -5.77 -0.78
N ASP A 104 5.84 -5.51 -2.08
CA ASP A 104 6.27 -4.24 -2.67
C ASP A 104 5.50 -3.91 -3.96
N LEU A 105 5.48 -2.62 -4.30
CA LEU A 105 4.98 -2.07 -5.55
C LEU A 105 6.00 -1.16 -6.20
N ARG A 106 6.41 -1.49 -7.43
CA ARG A 106 7.09 -0.53 -8.29
C ARG A 106 6.05 0.36 -8.97
N ILE A 107 5.99 1.62 -8.56
CA ILE A 107 5.11 2.62 -9.17
C ILE A 107 5.88 3.39 -10.27
N PRO A 108 5.43 3.39 -11.53
CA PRO A 108 6.13 4.05 -12.62
C PRO A 108 5.98 5.58 -12.53
N PRO A 109 7.00 6.37 -12.96
CA PRO A 109 6.93 7.83 -12.93
C PRO A 109 5.71 8.43 -13.65
N SER A 110 5.20 7.76 -14.70
CA SER A 110 3.99 8.16 -15.41
C SER A 110 2.75 8.16 -14.52
N TYR A 111 2.65 7.20 -13.58
CA TYR A 111 1.55 7.17 -12.62
C TYR A 111 1.81 8.12 -11.45
N VAL A 112 3.03 8.16 -10.90
CA VAL A 112 3.40 9.04 -9.78
C VAL A 112 3.06 10.52 -10.07
N LYS A 113 3.31 10.97 -11.31
CA LYS A 113 3.03 12.36 -11.73
C LYS A 113 1.56 12.76 -11.73
N THR A 114 0.65 11.79 -11.61
CA THR A 114 -0.80 12.07 -11.51
C THR A 114 -1.24 12.41 -10.08
N PHE A 115 -0.34 12.27 -9.10
CA PHE A 115 -0.60 12.56 -7.70
C PHE A 115 0.04 13.88 -7.28
N GLN A 116 -0.59 14.58 -6.33
CA GLN A 116 -0.01 15.76 -5.69
C GLN A 116 1.25 15.42 -4.89
N GLY A 117 1.26 14.27 -4.20
CA GLY A 117 2.30 13.92 -3.24
C GLY A 117 2.21 14.73 -1.93
N PRO A 118 3.31 14.80 -1.15
CA PRO A 118 3.34 15.55 0.11
C PRO A 118 3.04 17.04 -0.10
N PRO A 119 2.17 17.69 0.70
CA PRO A 119 1.83 19.11 0.55
C PRO A 119 3.02 20.08 0.69
N HIS A 120 4.07 19.68 1.40
CA HIS A 120 5.26 20.51 1.63
C HIS A 120 6.56 19.74 1.39
N GLY A 121 6.67 18.51 1.90
CA GLY A 121 7.92 17.75 1.88
C GLY A 121 8.87 18.15 3.01
N ILE A 122 9.95 17.39 3.14
CA ILE A 122 10.87 17.47 4.29
C ILE A 122 11.59 18.82 4.32
N GLU A 123 12.06 19.28 3.17
CA GLU A 123 12.83 20.51 3.03
C GLU A 123 11.98 21.73 3.41
N VAL A 124 10.79 21.88 2.80
CA VAL A 124 9.89 23.01 3.08
C VAL A 124 9.37 22.98 4.51
N GLU A 125 9.12 21.80 5.09
CA GLU A 125 8.74 21.69 6.50
C GLU A 125 9.87 22.19 7.43
N ARG A 126 11.13 21.84 7.16
CA ARG A 126 12.29 22.35 7.90
C ARG A 126 12.47 23.85 7.75
N ASP A 127 12.28 24.37 6.54
CA ASP A 127 12.38 25.80 6.25
C ASP A 127 11.31 26.59 7.01
N LYS A 128 10.05 26.12 6.98
CA LYS A 128 8.93 26.76 7.70
C LYS A 128 9.14 26.80 9.20
N LEU A 129 9.83 25.82 9.78
CA LEU A 129 10.06 25.71 11.22
C LEU A 129 11.41 26.29 11.66
N ASN A 130 12.30 26.61 10.71
CA ASN A 130 13.67 27.06 10.94
C ASN A 130 14.46 26.11 11.86
N LYS A 131 14.39 24.80 11.58
CA LYS A 131 15.01 23.75 12.42
C LYS A 131 15.78 22.75 11.56
N TYR A 132 17.10 22.74 11.72
CA TYR A 132 18.03 21.93 10.92
C TYR A 132 19.02 21.16 11.79
N GLY A 133 19.72 20.20 11.18
CA GLY A 133 20.84 19.49 11.83
C GLY A 133 20.46 18.53 12.95
N ARG A 134 19.16 18.36 13.25
CA ARG A 134 18.65 17.39 14.22
C ARG A 134 17.27 16.85 13.83
N PRO A 135 16.87 15.68 14.38
CA PRO A 135 15.49 15.23 14.36
C PRO A 135 14.55 16.22 15.06
N PHE A 136 13.27 16.20 14.67
CA PHE A 136 12.23 16.87 15.44
C PHE A 136 11.86 16.04 16.67
N LEU A 137 11.53 16.71 17.77
CA LEU A 137 11.09 16.09 19.01
C LEU A 137 9.57 16.28 19.16
N GLY A 138 8.84 15.18 19.33
CA GLY A 138 7.39 15.16 19.45
C GLY A 138 6.90 14.30 20.62
N CYS A 139 5.70 14.58 21.11
CA CYS A 139 5.05 13.80 22.17
C CYS A 139 3.53 13.68 21.95
N THR A 140 2.96 12.51 22.21
CA THR A 140 1.50 12.31 22.30
C THR A 140 1.04 12.60 23.73
N ILE A 141 0.05 13.46 23.91
CA ILE A 141 -0.48 13.79 25.24
C ILE A 141 -1.14 12.57 25.89
N LYS A 142 -0.96 12.43 27.21
CA LYS A 142 -1.51 11.35 28.03
C LYS A 142 -2.27 11.89 29.26
N PRO A 143 -3.23 11.12 29.83
CA PRO A 143 -3.73 9.83 29.37
C PRO A 143 -4.42 9.93 28.00
N LYS A 144 -4.56 8.79 27.33
CA LYS A 144 -5.09 8.68 25.96
C LYS A 144 -6.43 9.40 25.79
N LEU A 145 -7.34 9.22 26.75
CA LEU A 145 -8.66 9.88 26.80
C LEU A 145 -8.94 10.41 28.20
N GLY A 146 -9.94 11.29 28.31
CA GLY A 146 -10.49 11.74 29.61
C GLY A 146 -9.88 13.04 30.16
N LEU A 147 -8.92 13.65 29.47
CA LEU A 147 -8.52 15.02 29.77
C LEU A 147 -9.56 16.02 29.26
N SER A 148 -9.89 17.00 30.09
CA SER A 148 -10.62 18.18 29.61
C SER A 148 -9.74 19.00 28.67
N ALA A 149 -10.35 19.75 27.74
CA ALA A 149 -9.62 20.62 26.82
C ALA A 149 -8.65 21.58 27.54
N LYS A 150 -9.04 22.08 28.71
CA LYS A 150 -8.19 22.94 29.56
C LYS A 150 -6.92 22.22 30.04
N ASN A 151 -7.07 21.00 30.54
CA ASN A 151 -5.92 20.21 31.00
C ASN A 151 -5.07 19.70 29.83
N TYR A 152 -5.69 19.45 28.69
CA TYR A 152 -5.00 19.13 27.44
C TYR A 152 -4.06 20.27 27.04
N GLY A 153 -4.58 21.50 26.98
CA GLY A 153 -3.78 22.69 26.68
C GLY A 153 -2.65 22.93 27.68
N ARG A 154 -2.86 22.61 28.96
CA ARG A 154 -1.80 22.66 29.98
C ARG A 154 -0.69 21.67 29.66
N ALA A 155 -1.01 20.42 29.34
CA ALA A 155 -0.02 19.40 29.02
C ALA A 155 0.77 19.75 27.74
N VAL A 156 0.09 20.28 26.72
CA VAL A 156 0.71 20.81 25.49
C VAL A 156 1.72 21.92 25.84
N TYR A 157 1.29 22.91 26.62
CA TYR A 157 2.14 24.04 27.01
C TYR A 157 3.40 23.58 27.74
N GLU A 158 3.27 22.70 28.73
CA GLU A 158 4.42 22.19 29.50
C GLU A 158 5.41 21.40 28.64
N GLY A 159 4.90 20.59 27.69
CA GLY A 159 5.76 19.85 26.75
C GLY A 159 6.55 20.76 25.82
N LEU A 160 5.89 21.75 25.21
CA LEU A 160 6.53 22.66 24.26
C LEU A 160 7.54 23.58 24.96
N ARG A 161 7.20 24.16 26.12
CA ARG A 161 8.15 25.00 26.87
C ARG A 161 9.35 24.19 27.37
N GLY A 162 9.17 22.88 27.56
CA GLY A 162 10.23 21.94 27.97
C GLY A 162 11.22 21.61 26.85
N GLY A 163 10.99 22.07 25.61
CA GLY A 163 11.92 21.92 24.49
C GLY A 163 11.47 20.95 23.39
N LEU A 164 10.24 20.43 23.44
CA LEU A 164 9.66 19.70 22.32
C LEU A 164 9.34 20.64 21.15
N ASP A 165 9.51 20.16 19.92
CA ASP A 165 9.09 20.90 18.73
C ASP A 165 7.58 20.78 18.51
N PHE A 166 7.01 19.63 18.86
CA PHE A 166 5.59 19.32 18.67
C PHE A 166 4.99 18.55 19.85
N THR A 167 3.68 18.69 19.98
CA THR A 167 2.81 17.73 20.67
C THR A 167 1.70 17.31 19.72
N LYS A 168 1.10 16.14 19.93
CA LYS A 168 -0.02 15.67 19.11
C LYS A 168 -1.16 15.11 19.93
N ASP A 169 -2.34 15.17 19.32
CA ASP A 169 -3.49 14.42 19.79
C ASP A 169 -3.23 12.91 19.77
N ASP A 170 -3.82 12.16 20.69
CA ASP A 170 -3.80 10.70 20.63
C ASP A 170 -4.72 10.23 19.49
N GLU A 171 -4.43 9.09 18.83
CA GLU A 171 -5.12 8.74 17.57
C GLU A 171 -6.63 8.47 17.71
N ASN A 172 -7.13 8.37 18.93
CA ASN A 172 -8.55 8.22 19.22
C ASN A 172 -9.18 9.44 19.91
N VAL A 173 -8.47 10.56 20.05
CA VAL A 173 -9.02 11.85 20.51
C VAL A 173 -9.59 12.59 19.31
N ASN A 174 -10.91 12.73 19.26
CA ASN A 174 -11.61 13.44 18.20
C ASN A 174 -12.49 14.52 18.84
N SER A 175 -13.76 14.19 19.09
CA SER A 175 -14.68 14.96 19.91
C SER A 175 -15.52 13.95 20.70
N GLN A 176 -15.44 14.01 22.03
CA GLN A 176 -16.07 13.06 22.96
C GLN A 176 -16.90 13.78 24.02
#